data_AF-A0A817Q2J8-F1
#
_entry.id   AF-A0A817Q2J8-F1
#
_cell.length_a   1.000
_cell.length_b   1.000
_cell.length_c   1.000
_cell.angle_alpha   90.00
_cell.angle_beta   90.00
_cell.angle_gamma   90.00
#
_symmetry.space_group_name_H-M   'P 1'
#
loop_
_entity.id
_entity.type
_entity.pdbx_description
1 polymer ?
#
loop_
_entity_poly.entity_id
_entity_poly.type
_entity_poly.pdbx_seq_one_letter_code
_entity_poly.pdbx_strand_id
1 'polypeptide(L)'
;MMTKNTSLRRCIEDLSSKNTDYKYPEQAINQAESLKSLSSDLYTDDVRFIYELIQNADDAQTVHIILAILDNKYLIIGHDGQAFNEKDVEGLCGVNNETKEKDLDKTGYKGLGFKAVFGKSDYVIIYSNDEFFRFDSSCPIKWNKQWGTDDQQAWERENDRQFIYSWQINPIWTTANEIPSIIRSYLSSKIKQIHVANIILLKHVERSCIVIDQLKKTTIYVSFFTKYFSTNILYQSNRCCIH
;
A
#
# COMPACT_ATOMS: atom_id res chain seq x y z
N MET A 1 2.21 -32.28 -8.62
CA MET A 1 1.21 -31.20 -8.81
C MET A 1 1.64 -30.00 -7.96
N MET A 2 2.54 -29.14 -8.45
CA MET A 2 2.88 -27.82 -7.87
C MET A 2 3.65 -26.98 -8.91
N THR A 3 2.96 -26.12 -9.65
CA THR A 3 3.56 -25.07 -10.51
C THR A 3 2.59 -23.89 -10.60
N LYS A 4 2.42 -23.13 -9.51
CA LYS A 4 1.52 -21.95 -9.53
C LYS A 4 2.03 -20.64 -8.89
N ASN A 5 3.21 -20.56 -8.28
CA ASN A 5 3.63 -19.35 -7.54
C ASN A 5 4.93 -18.67 -8.03
N THR A 6 5.18 -18.62 -9.34
CA THR A 6 6.30 -17.86 -9.92
C THR A 6 5.87 -16.60 -10.68
N SER A 7 4.56 -16.38 -10.85
CA SER A 7 4.00 -15.25 -11.61
C SER A 7 4.13 -13.92 -10.88
N LEU A 8 3.63 -13.83 -9.65
CA LEU A 8 3.53 -12.54 -8.95
C LEU A 8 4.90 -11.96 -8.60
N ARG A 9 5.80 -12.79 -8.06
CA ARG A 9 7.19 -12.39 -7.80
C ARG A 9 7.87 -11.84 -9.05
N ARG A 10 7.76 -12.56 -10.16
CA ARG A 10 8.35 -12.14 -11.44
C ARG A 10 7.73 -10.83 -11.92
N CYS A 11 6.41 -10.69 -11.85
CA CYS A 11 5.71 -9.46 -12.19
C CYS A 11 6.22 -8.27 -11.36
N ILE A 12 6.39 -8.45 -10.05
CA ILE A 12 6.89 -7.41 -9.14
C ILE A 12 8.36 -7.05 -9.45
N GLU A 13 9.23 -8.04 -9.63
CA GLU A 13 10.64 -7.82 -9.98
C GLU A 13 10.77 -7.13 -11.36
N ASP A 14 9.98 -7.55 -12.35
CA ASP A 14 9.94 -6.96 -13.69
C ASP A 14 9.41 -5.52 -13.65
N LEU A 15 8.34 -5.25 -12.89
CA LEU A 15 7.80 -3.90 -12.67
C LEU A 15 8.82 -3.01 -11.97
N SER A 16 9.49 -3.53 -10.94
CA SER A 16 10.49 -2.75 -10.21
C SER A 16 11.67 -2.37 -11.10
N SER A 17 12.15 -3.33 -11.89
CA SER A 17 13.21 -3.07 -12.86
C SER A 17 12.77 -2.03 -13.90
N LYS A 18 11.56 -2.12 -14.45
CA LYS A 18 11.07 -1.18 -15.46
C LYS A 18 10.85 0.23 -14.90
N ASN A 19 10.28 0.31 -13.69
CA ASN A 19 9.93 1.59 -13.06
C ASN A 19 11.16 2.32 -12.52
N THR A 20 12.33 1.67 -12.48
CA THR A 20 13.60 2.27 -12.04
C THR A 20 14.67 2.33 -13.15
N ASP A 21 14.33 1.94 -14.38
CA ASP A 21 15.23 1.99 -15.55
C ASP A 21 15.29 3.40 -16.16
N TYR A 22 15.87 4.34 -15.41
CA TYR A 22 16.04 5.71 -15.88
C TYR A 22 17.37 5.88 -16.63
N LYS A 23 17.31 6.60 -17.75
CA LYS A 23 18.50 6.96 -18.52
C LYS A 23 19.32 8.03 -17.81
N TYR A 24 18.66 8.97 -17.14
CA TYR A 24 19.29 10.05 -16.38
C TYR A 24 18.66 10.22 -15.00
N PRO A 25 19.41 10.61 -13.96
CA PRO A 25 18.89 10.84 -12.60
C PRO A 25 17.73 11.84 -12.57
N GLU A 26 17.80 12.87 -13.41
CA GLU A 26 16.77 13.93 -13.49
C GLU A 26 15.43 13.37 -13.94
N GLN A 27 15.39 12.27 -14.71
CA GLN A 27 14.13 11.63 -15.08
C GLN A 27 13.44 11.01 -13.87
N ALA A 28 14.22 10.36 -12.99
CA ALA A 28 13.71 9.80 -11.74
C ALA A 28 13.14 10.90 -10.84
N ILE A 29 13.91 11.97 -10.68
CA ILE A 29 13.56 13.12 -9.84
C ILE A 29 12.30 13.82 -10.38
N ASN A 30 12.28 14.17 -11.67
CA ASN A 30 11.14 14.85 -12.28
C ASN A 30 9.86 14.00 -12.19
N GLN A 31 9.96 12.68 -12.34
CA GLN A 31 8.81 11.79 -12.18
C GLN A 31 8.32 11.76 -10.72
N ALA A 32 9.24 11.66 -9.76
CA ALA A 32 8.92 11.64 -8.34
C ALA A 32 8.24 12.95 -7.90
N GLU A 33 8.74 14.09 -8.37
CA GLU A 33 8.16 15.40 -8.08
C GLU A 33 6.80 15.58 -8.75
N SER A 34 6.65 15.14 -10.00
CA SER A 34 5.36 15.16 -10.69
C SER A 34 4.32 14.32 -9.96
N LEU A 35 4.70 13.11 -9.50
CA LEU A 35 3.80 12.24 -8.75
C LEU A 35 3.44 12.85 -7.40
N LYS A 36 4.40 13.46 -6.69
CA LYS A 36 4.17 14.18 -5.44
C LYS A 36 3.23 15.37 -5.64
N SER A 37 3.39 16.12 -6.73
CA SER A 37 2.52 17.26 -7.07
C SER A 37 1.11 16.82 -7.46
N LEU A 38 0.95 15.70 -8.17
CA LEU A 38 -0.36 15.17 -8.56
C LEU A 38 -1.15 14.66 -7.35
N SER A 39 -0.44 14.22 -6.32
CA SER A 39 -1.02 13.50 -5.19
C SER A 39 -1.17 14.33 -3.92
N SER A 40 -0.70 15.58 -3.90
CA SER A 40 -0.84 16.49 -2.77
C SER A 40 -2.29 16.63 -2.30
N ASP A 41 -3.24 16.68 -3.24
CA ASP A 41 -4.66 16.84 -2.95
C ASP A 41 -5.33 15.50 -2.57
N LEU A 42 -4.75 14.36 -2.98
CA LEU A 42 -5.22 13.03 -2.60
C LEU A 42 -4.78 12.63 -1.18
N TYR A 43 -3.68 13.22 -0.70
CA TYR A 43 -3.02 12.86 0.57
C TYR A 43 -3.57 13.60 1.79
N THR A 44 -4.41 14.61 1.60
CA THR A 44 -4.94 15.46 2.68
C THR A 44 -6.11 14.82 3.40
N ASP A 45 -6.93 14.02 2.73
CA ASP A 45 -8.15 13.42 3.31
C ASP A 45 -7.83 12.14 4.09
N ASP A 46 -7.95 12.19 5.43
CA ASP A 46 -7.72 11.03 6.28
C ASP A 46 -8.82 9.98 6.20
N VAL A 47 -10.04 10.35 5.83
CA VAL A 47 -11.17 9.42 5.72
C VAL A 47 -11.05 8.66 4.40
N ARG A 48 -10.67 9.37 3.33
CA ARG A 48 -10.63 8.83 1.98
C ARG A 48 -9.73 7.61 1.83
N PHE A 49 -8.52 7.62 2.39
CA PHE A 49 -7.61 6.47 2.18
C PHE A 49 -8.17 5.17 2.79
N ILE A 50 -8.84 5.24 3.96
CA ILE A 50 -9.46 4.06 4.57
C ILE A 50 -10.61 3.58 3.70
N TYR A 51 -11.40 4.52 3.18
CA TYR A 51 -12.51 4.22 2.29
C TYR A 51 -12.05 3.53 0.99
N GLU A 52 -11.02 4.03 0.32
CA GLU A 52 -10.49 3.43 -0.92
C GLU A 52 -9.99 1.99 -0.68
N LEU A 53 -9.35 1.73 0.47
CA LEU A 53 -8.91 0.36 0.84
C LEU A 53 -10.08 -0.58 1.15
N ILE A 54 -11.15 -0.05 1.74
CA ILE A 54 -12.38 -0.80 1.98
C ILE A 54 -13.11 -1.09 0.65
N GLN A 55 -13.14 -0.14 -0.28
CA GLN A 55 -13.70 -0.37 -1.62
C GLN A 55 -12.93 -1.44 -2.39
N ASN A 56 -11.60 -1.46 -2.29
CA ASN A 56 -10.79 -2.53 -2.88
C ASN A 56 -11.16 -3.91 -2.34
N ALA A 57 -11.49 -4.01 -1.04
CA ALA A 57 -11.95 -5.24 -0.44
C ALA A 57 -13.34 -5.67 -0.99
N ASP A 58 -14.26 -4.71 -1.15
CA ASP A 58 -15.59 -4.96 -1.73
C ASP A 58 -15.51 -5.47 -3.18
N ASP A 59 -14.72 -4.80 -4.02
CA ASP A 59 -14.46 -5.20 -5.41
C ASP A 59 -13.85 -6.61 -5.51
N ALA A 60 -13.13 -7.04 -4.46
CA ALA A 60 -12.54 -8.37 -4.37
C ALA A 60 -13.55 -9.46 -3.94
N GLN A 61 -14.85 -9.15 -3.90
CA GLN A 61 -15.93 -10.08 -3.53
C GLN A 61 -15.75 -10.67 -2.12
N THR A 62 -15.26 -9.85 -1.19
CA THR A 62 -15.05 -10.24 0.20
C THR A 62 -16.37 -10.43 0.95
N VAL A 63 -16.37 -11.31 1.95
CA VAL A 63 -17.43 -11.46 2.94
C VAL A 63 -17.02 -10.85 4.29
N HIS A 64 -15.71 -10.76 4.57
CA HIS A 64 -15.17 -10.29 5.83
C HIS A 64 -14.08 -9.23 5.65
N ILE A 65 -14.26 -8.08 6.30
CA ILE A 65 -13.22 -7.05 6.41
C ILE A 65 -12.78 -6.93 7.86
N ILE A 66 -11.47 -6.94 8.08
CA ILE A 66 -10.81 -6.76 9.36
C ILE A 66 -10.06 -5.44 9.37
N LEU A 67 -10.26 -4.67 10.43
CA LEU A 67 -9.46 -3.48 10.73
C LEU A 67 -8.82 -3.63 12.11
N ALA A 68 -7.50 -3.51 12.18
CA ALA A 68 -6.75 -3.62 13.41
C ALA A 68 -5.58 -2.63 13.46
N ILE A 69 -5.21 -2.23 14.68
CA ILE A 69 -3.98 -1.50 14.94
C ILE A 69 -3.07 -2.41 15.76
N LEU A 70 -1.88 -2.68 15.25
CA LEU A 70 -0.86 -3.49 15.93
C LEU A 70 0.32 -2.63 16.35
N ASP A 71 0.85 -2.93 17.55
CA ASP A 71 2.04 -2.30 18.11
C ASP A 71 1.98 -0.77 18.12
N ASN A 72 0.78 -0.21 18.25
CA ASN A 72 0.49 1.23 18.17
C ASN A 72 1.15 1.94 16.97
N LYS A 73 1.35 1.24 15.84
CA LYS A 73 1.99 1.82 14.64
C LYS A 73 1.54 1.26 13.30
N TYR A 74 1.09 0.00 13.27
CA TYR A 74 0.63 -0.63 12.03
C TYR A 74 -0.89 -0.64 11.97
N LEU A 75 -1.47 0.05 10.99
CA LEU A 75 -2.85 -0.18 10.60
C LEU A 75 -2.91 -1.35 9.63
N ILE A 76 -3.72 -2.35 9.96
CA ILE A 76 -4.02 -3.49 9.10
C ILE A 76 -5.47 -3.38 8.64
N ILE A 77 -5.66 -3.39 7.33
CA ILE A 77 -6.96 -3.55 6.69
C ILE A 77 -6.88 -4.83 5.84
N GLY A 78 -7.49 -5.90 6.34
CA GLY A 78 -7.45 -7.23 5.74
C GLY A 78 -8.83 -7.70 5.28
N HIS A 79 -8.87 -8.58 4.29
CA HIS A 79 -10.11 -9.15 3.77
C HIS A 79 -9.93 -10.57 3.23
N ASP A 80 -11.03 -11.31 3.12
CA ASP A 80 -11.06 -12.69 2.60
C ASP A 80 -11.42 -12.78 1.10
N GLY A 81 -11.52 -11.64 0.43
CA GLY A 81 -11.71 -11.56 -1.03
C GLY A 81 -10.56 -12.16 -1.87
N GLN A 82 -10.66 -11.96 -3.19
CA GLN A 82 -9.67 -12.46 -4.15
C GLN A 82 -8.26 -11.89 -3.91
N ALA A 83 -7.26 -12.75 -4.06
CA ALA A 83 -5.85 -12.39 -3.99
C ALA A 83 -5.39 -11.60 -5.22
N PHE A 84 -4.34 -10.80 -5.04
CA PHE A 84 -3.70 -10.05 -6.13
C PHE A 84 -3.20 -10.97 -7.23
N ASN A 85 -3.53 -10.63 -8.47
CA ASN A 85 -2.90 -11.15 -9.67
C ASN A 85 -1.96 -10.10 -10.30
N GLU A 86 -1.26 -10.47 -11.38
CA GLU A 86 -0.31 -9.58 -12.07
C GLU A 86 -0.94 -8.26 -12.53
N LYS A 87 -2.16 -8.30 -13.08
CA LYS A 87 -2.87 -7.10 -13.55
C LYS A 87 -3.23 -6.16 -12.41
N ASP A 88 -3.58 -6.72 -11.25
CA ASP A 88 -3.90 -5.92 -10.07
C ASP A 88 -2.65 -5.15 -9.61
N VAL A 89 -1.48 -5.81 -9.58
CA VAL A 89 -0.20 -5.19 -9.23
C VAL A 89 0.23 -4.14 -10.28
N GLU A 90 0.10 -4.44 -11.57
CA GLU A 90 0.32 -3.46 -12.65
C GLU A 90 -0.57 -2.23 -12.48
N GLY A 91 -1.84 -2.43 -12.11
CA GLY A 91 -2.80 -1.37 -11.83
C GLY A 91 -2.40 -0.50 -10.63
N LEU A 92 -1.91 -1.11 -9.54
CA LEU A 92 -1.38 -0.37 -8.39
C LEU A 92 -0.19 0.51 -8.76
N CYS A 93 0.68 0.01 -9.65
CA CYS A 93 1.93 0.67 -10.05
C CYS A 93 1.76 1.66 -11.21
N GLY A 94 0.58 1.79 -11.82
CA GLY A 94 0.32 2.77 -12.89
C GLY A 94 0.03 4.18 -12.38
N VAL A 95 0.31 5.23 -13.19
CA VAL A 95 0.01 6.65 -12.89
C VAL A 95 -1.25 7.14 -13.64
N ASN A 96 -2.25 6.27 -13.80
CA ASN A 96 -3.43 6.60 -14.62
C ASN A 96 -4.46 7.43 -13.82
N ASN A 97 -4.84 8.60 -14.37
CA ASN A 97 -5.86 9.49 -13.81
C ASN A 97 -7.30 9.16 -14.27
N GLU A 98 -7.51 8.44 -15.38
CA GLU A 98 -8.85 8.28 -15.96
C GLU A 98 -9.13 6.87 -16.51
N THR A 99 -10.21 6.29 -15.98
CA THR A 99 -11.31 5.54 -16.64
C THR A 99 -10.96 4.59 -17.78
N LYS A 100 -11.09 3.28 -17.52
CA LYS A 100 -11.61 2.35 -18.55
C LYS A 100 -12.86 1.66 -18.03
N GLU A 101 -13.96 2.01 -18.69
CA GLU A 101 -15.25 1.34 -18.80
C GLU A 101 -15.14 -0.16 -19.16
N LYS A 102 -14.50 -0.99 -18.33
CA LYS A 102 -14.44 -2.43 -18.60
C LYS A 102 -14.89 -3.36 -17.47
N ASP A 103 -15.22 -2.83 -16.31
CA ASP A 103 -16.06 -3.51 -15.33
C ASP A 103 -16.95 -2.44 -14.68
N LEU A 104 -18.17 -2.26 -15.18
CA LEU A 104 -19.17 -1.38 -14.56
C LEU A 104 -19.49 -1.79 -13.11
N ASP A 105 -19.10 -3.02 -12.73
CA ASP A 105 -19.28 -3.60 -11.40
C ASP A 105 -18.07 -3.43 -10.46
N LYS A 106 -16.95 -2.86 -10.91
CA LYS A 106 -15.74 -2.65 -10.07
C LYS A 106 -15.39 -1.17 -10.00
N THR A 107 -15.52 -0.58 -8.81
CA THR A 107 -15.41 0.89 -8.64
C THR A 107 -14.08 1.36 -8.06
N GLY A 108 -13.27 0.43 -7.53
CA GLY A 108 -12.08 0.66 -6.70
C GLY A 108 -10.73 0.58 -7.41
N TYR A 109 -10.63 0.02 -8.63
CA TYR A 109 -9.37 0.02 -9.40
C TYR A 109 -9.07 1.36 -10.08
N LYS A 110 -9.09 2.44 -9.31
CA LYS A 110 -8.51 3.73 -9.69
C LYS A 110 -7.09 3.73 -9.15
N GLY A 111 -6.09 3.72 -10.04
CA GLY A 111 -4.67 3.76 -9.65
C GLY A 111 -4.33 4.90 -8.65
N LEU A 112 -5.13 5.97 -8.60
CA LEU A 112 -5.00 7.04 -7.60
C LEU A 112 -5.59 6.74 -6.21
N GLY A 113 -6.62 5.90 -6.11
CA GLY A 113 -7.36 5.63 -4.87
C GLY A 113 -6.48 4.96 -3.82
N PHE A 114 -5.80 3.88 -4.21
CA PHE A 114 -4.80 3.23 -3.35
C PHE A 114 -3.67 4.18 -2.96
N LYS A 115 -3.21 5.04 -3.89
CA LYS A 115 -2.08 5.94 -3.65
C LYS A 115 -2.33 6.88 -2.47
N ALA A 116 -3.57 7.19 -2.10
CA ALA A 116 -3.91 7.99 -0.92
C ALA A 116 -3.24 7.48 0.37
N VAL A 117 -2.94 6.18 0.47
CA VAL A 117 -2.19 5.58 1.59
C VAL A 117 -0.82 6.22 1.81
N PHE A 118 -0.16 6.69 0.75
CA PHE A 118 1.19 7.28 0.82
C PHE A 118 1.21 8.67 1.45
N GLY A 119 0.05 9.33 1.56
CA GLY A 119 -0.11 10.51 2.41
C GLY A 119 0.03 10.18 3.90
N LYS A 120 -0.26 8.93 4.30
CA LYS A 120 -0.31 8.49 5.70
C LYS A 120 0.86 7.59 6.09
N SER A 121 1.62 7.11 5.11
CA SER A 121 2.74 6.21 5.32
C SER A 121 3.79 6.36 4.24
N ASP A 122 5.05 6.19 4.62
CA ASP A 122 6.18 6.04 3.69
C ASP A 122 6.56 4.56 3.48
N TYR A 123 5.83 3.64 4.13
CA TYR A 123 6.09 2.21 4.16
C TYR A 123 4.78 1.40 4.24
N VAL A 124 4.43 0.72 3.15
CA VAL A 124 3.19 -0.06 3.03
C VAL A 124 3.52 -1.47 2.57
N ILE A 125 3.13 -2.47 3.35
CA ILE A 125 3.22 -3.88 2.98
C ILE A 125 1.84 -4.33 2.47
N ILE A 126 1.84 -5.07 1.38
CA ILE A 126 0.69 -5.82 0.90
C ILE A 126 0.99 -7.31 1.12
N TYR A 127 0.06 -7.97 1.81
CA TYR A 127 -0.04 -9.40 1.94
C TYR A 127 -1.09 -9.93 0.98
N SER A 128 -0.80 -11.02 0.27
CA SER A 128 -1.73 -11.68 -0.65
C SER A 128 -1.41 -13.17 -0.75
N ASN A 129 -2.24 -14.03 -0.16
CA ASN A 129 -2.08 -15.50 -0.14
C ASN A 129 -0.65 -15.97 0.17
N ASP A 130 -0.17 -15.70 1.39
CA ASP A 130 1.18 -16.07 1.85
C ASP A 130 2.35 -15.37 1.14
N GLU A 131 2.08 -14.48 0.19
CA GLU A 131 3.08 -13.66 -0.49
C GLU A 131 3.06 -12.22 0.03
N PHE A 132 4.22 -11.56 -0.02
CA PHE A 132 4.37 -10.17 0.40
C PHE A 132 5.08 -9.35 -0.67
N PHE A 133 4.63 -8.12 -0.81
CA PHE A 133 5.38 -7.06 -1.46
C PHE A 133 5.14 -5.75 -0.74
N ARG A 134 6.00 -4.76 -0.97
CA ARG A 134 5.92 -3.48 -0.26
C ARG A 134 6.21 -2.30 -1.17
N PHE A 135 5.80 -1.14 -0.71
CA PHE A 135 6.23 0.17 -1.19
C PHE A 135 6.96 0.84 -0.04
N ASP A 136 8.17 1.32 -0.29
CA ASP A 136 9.10 1.79 0.75
C ASP A 136 9.91 2.96 0.20
N SER A 137 9.72 4.14 0.79
CA SER A 137 10.43 5.36 0.37
C SER A 137 11.93 5.33 0.68
N SER A 138 12.34 4.47 1.62
CA SER A 138 13.73 4.34 2.06
C SER A 138 14.49 3.26 1.29
N CYS A 139 13.81 2.49 0.45
CA CYS A 139 14.46 1.44 -0.33
C CYS A 139 15.40 2.08 -1.36
N PRO A 140 16.70 1.75 -1.36
CA PRO A 140 17.59 2.23 -2.39
C PRO A 140 17.27 1.55 -3.73
N ILE A 141 17.42 2.29 -4.83
CA ILE A 141 17.45 1.71 -6.17
C ILE A 141 18.88 1.33 -6.55
N LYS A 142 19.04 0.42 -7.50
CA LYS A 142 20.35 0.09 -8.05
C LYS A 142 20.91 1.31 -8.78
N TRP A 143 22.04 1.83 -8.32
CA TRP A 143 22.69 2.97 -8.97
C TRP A 143 23.14 2.62 -10.38
N ASN A 144 22.78 3.45 -11.36
CA ASN A 144 23.22 3.29 -12.73
C ASN A 144 24.57 3.98 -12.92
N LYS A 145 25.63 3.18 -13.11
CA LYS A 145 27.00 3.69 -13.34
C LYS A 145 27.13 4.60 -14.57
N GLN A 146 26.17 4.61 -15.48
CA GLN A 146 26.14 5.51 -16.63
C GLN A 146 25.77 6.96 -16.25
N TRP A 147 25.33 7.20 -15.02
CA TRP A 147 24.97 8.55 -14.53
C TRP A 147 26.18 9.42 -14.15
N GLY A 148 27.41 8.92 -14.32
CA GLY A 148 28.62 9.70 -14.17
C GLY A 148 29.24 9.70 -12.77
N THR A 149 28.57 9.12 -11.77
CA THR A 149 29.10 8.93 -10.42
C THR A 149 29.03 7.46 -9.99
N ASP A 150 29.83 7.09 -8.98
CA ASP A 150 29.90 5.71 -8.48
C ASP A 150 28.67 5.31 -7.64
N ASP A 151 28.04 6.27 -6.96
CA ASP A 151 26.88 6.07 -6.11
C ASP A 151 25.99 7.32 -5.98
N GLN A 152 24.86 7.13 -5.31
CA GLN A 152 23.88 8.19 -5.02
C GLN A 152 24.50 9.34 -4.21
N GLN A 153 25.30 9.04 -3.19
CA GLN A 153 25.83 10.06 -2.29
C GLN A 153 26.83 10.97 -3.02
N ALA A 154 27.62 10.43 -3.94
CA ALA A 154 28.51 11.19 -4.81
C ALA A 154 27.71 12.13 -5.72
N TRP A 155 26.65 11.61 -6.36
CA TRP A 155 25.78 12.42 -7.21
C TRP A 155 25.11 13.57 -6.44
N GLU A 156 24.57 13.28 -5.26
CA GLU A 156 23.91 14.29 -4.43
C GLU A 156 24.86 15.40 -3.97
N ARG A 157 26.12 15.06 -3.64
CA ARG A 157 27.16 16.06 -3.31
C ARG A 157 27.54 16.93 -4.51
N GLU A 158 27.68 16.33 -5.68
CA GLU A 158 28.06 17.06 -6.91
C GLU A 158 26.95 17.99 -7.41
N ASN A 159 25.68 17.63 -7.17
CA ASN A 159 24.51 18.38 -7.67
C ASN A 159 23.82 19.24 -6.61
N ASP A 160 24.31 19.24 -5.36
CA ASP A 160 23.73 19.94 -4.22
C ASP A 160 22.21 19.70 -4.06
N ARG A 161 21.79 18.45 -4.28
CA ARG A 161 20.37 18.06 -4.25
C ARG A 161 20.22 16.59 -3.92
N GLN A 162 19.18 16.23 -3.17
CA GLN A 162 18.84 14.84 -2.90
C GLN A 162 18.26 14.13 -4.13
N PHE A 163 18.69 12.88 -4.33
CA PHE A 163 18.10 12.00 -5.32
C PHE A 163 16.82 11.41 -4.76
N ILE A 164 15.74 11.53 -5.53
CA ILE A 164 14.44 10.95 -5.22
C ILE A 164 13.91 10.23 -6.45
N TYR A 165 13.15 9.17 -6.20
CA TYR A 165 12.49 8.39 -7.25
C TYR A 165 11.04 8.07 -6.83
N SER A 166 10.23 7.64 -7.79
CA SER A 166 8.79 7.41 -7.60
C SER A 166 8.50 6.09 -6.86
N TRP A 167 8.91 5.98 -5.61
CA TRP A 167 8.75 4.77 -4.80
C TRP A 167 7.28 4.31 -4.67
N GLN A 168 6.31 5.22 -4.74
CA GLN A 168 4.87 4.95 -4.66
C GLN A 168 4.34 4.07 -5.80
N ILE A 169 5.09 3.95 -6.89
CA ILE A 169 4.76 3.10 -8.04
C ILE A 169 5.78 1.98 -8.23
N ASN A 170 6.75 1.84 -7.31
CA ASN A 170 7.80 0.82 -7.40
C ASN A 170 7.53 -0.29 -6.37
N PRO A 171 6.94 -1.43 -6.78
CA PRO A 171 6.69 -2.53 -5.87
C PRO A 171 8.00 -3.26 -5.57
N ILE A 172 8.18 -3.68 -4.33
CA ILE A 172 9.38 -4.40 -3.87
C ILE A 172 8.94 -5.77 -3.36
N TRP A 173 9.40 -6.83 -4.04
CA TRP A 173 9.17 -8.19 -3.57
C TRP A 173 9.74 -8.34 -2.16
N THR A 174 8.96 -8.91 -1.25
CA THR A 174 9.34 -9.01 0.16
C THR A 174 9.19 -10.45 0.62
N THR A 175 10.24 -11.00 1.20
CA THR A 175 10.17 -12.34 1.80
C THR A 175 9.52 -12.26 3.18
N ALA A 176 8.90 -13.36 3.63
CA ALA A 176 8.29 -13.40 4.95
C ALA A 176 9.28 -13.01 6.08
N ASN A 177 10.57 -13.35 5.96
CA ASN A 177 11.59 -13.04 6.96
C ASN A 177 11.81 -11.53 7.18
N GLU A 178 11.55 -10.71 6.16
CA GLU A 178 11.64 -9.24 6.24
C GLU A 178 10.44 -8.61 6.95
N ILE A 179 9.33 -9.34 7.11
CA ILE A 179 8.11 -8.84 7.76
C ILE A 179 8.27 -8.92 9.29
N PRO A 180 7.90 -7.90 10.07
CA PRO A 180 7.92 -7.99 11.54
C PRO A 180 7.16 -9.21 12.07
N SER A 181 7.74 -9.92 13.05
CA SER A 181 7.16 -11.15 13.60
C SER A 181 5.74 -10.96 14.14
N ILE A 182 5.45 -9.82 14.76
CA ILE A 182 4.11 -9.47 15.26
C ILE A 182 3.05 -9.45 14.15
N ILE A 183 3.41 -8.93 12.96
CA ILE A 183 2.52 -8.91 11.80
C ILE A 183 2.32 -10.34 11.29
N ARG A 184 3.40 -11.12 11.12
CA ARG A 184 3.30 -12.52 10.69
C ARG A 184 2.42 -13.35 11.61
N SER A 185 2.65 -13.26 12.92
CA SER A 185 1.85 -13.97 13.93
C SER A 185 0.38 -13.56 13.89
N TYR A 186 0.08 -12.27 13.70
CA TYR A 186 -1.29 -11.80 13.55
C TYR A 186 -1.97 -12.38 12.31
N LEU A 187 -1.33 -12.29 11.13
CA LEU A 187 -1.85 -12.84 9.88
C LEU A 187 -2.09 -14.35 9.98
N SER A 188 -1.13 -15.10 10.53
CA SER A 188 -1.29 -16.55 10.75
C SER A 188 -2.46 -16.88 11.67
N SER A 189 -2.71 -16.06 12.72
CA SER A 189 -3.86 -16.26 13.61
C SER A 189 -5.21 -15.98 12.94
N LYS A 190 -5.21 -15.32 11.77
CA LYS A 190 -6.38 -14.89 11.00
C LYS A 190 -6.40 -15.45 9.57
N ILE A 191 -5.64 -16.50 9.28
CA ILE A 191 -5.46 -17.04 7.92
C ILE A 191 -6.78 -17.42 7.20
N LYS A 192 -7.83 -17.76 7.95
CA LYS A 192 -9.16 -18.07 7.39
C LYS A 192 -10.02 -16.83 7.05
N GLN A 193 -9.62 -15.65 7.51
CA GLN A 193 -10.35 -14.39 7.37
C GLN A 193 -9.55 -13.33 6.60
N ILE A 194 -8.26 -13.57 6.37
CA ILE A 194 -7.37 -12.64 5.69
C ILE A 194 -6.64 -13.40 4.59
N HIS A 195 -7.08 -13.18 3.35
CA HIS A 195 -6.36 -13.59 2.15
C HIS A 195 -5.51 -12.43 1.62
N VAL A 196 -5.99 -11.20 1.78
CA VAL A 196 -5.28 -9.98 1.39
C VAL A 196 -5.24 -9.02 2.57
N ALA A 197 -4.13 -8.33 2.79
CA ALA A 197 -4.06 -7.24 3.76
C ALA A 197 -3.15 -6.10 3.32
N ASN A 198 -3.63 -4.88 3.55
CA ASN A 198 -2.83 -3.67 3.51
C ASN A 198 -2.33 -3.38 4.92
N ILE A 199 -1.01 -3.36 5.10
CA ILE A 199 -0.33 -3.16 6.38
C ILE A 199 0.48 -1.86 6.29
N ILE A 200 0.02 -0.85 7.01
CA ILE A 200 0.43 0.54 6.82
C ILE A 200 1.16 1.01 8.07
N LEU A 201 2.44 1.40 7.92
CA LEU A 201 3.18 2.06 9.00
C LEU A 201 2.72 3.53 9.12
N LEU A 202 1.87 3.82 10.10
CA LEU A 202 1.24 5.14 10.25
C LEU A 202 2.24 6.22 10.66
N LYS A 203 2.22 7.38 9.97
CA LYS A 203 2.92 8.60 10.39
C LYS A 203 2.34 9.19 11.69
N HIS A 204 1.02 9.14 11.86
CA HIS A 204 0.29 9.72 13.00
C HIS A 204 -0.84 8.79 13.46
N VAL A 205 -0.54 7.90 14.40
CA VAL A 205 -1.45 6.82 14.84
C VAL A 205 -2.73 7.37 15.48
N GLU A 206 -2.60 8.37 16.34
CA GLU A 206 -3.73 8.99 17.04
C GLU A 206 -4.77 9.58 16.06
N ARG A 207 -4.29 10.26 15.02
CA ARG A 207 -5.15 10.85 13.98
C ARG A 207 -5.93 9.77 13.23
N SER A 208 -5.27 8.67 12.85
CA SER A 208 -5.93 7.54 12.21
C SER A 208 -6.94 6.84 13.14
N CYS A 209 -6.63 6.72 14.44
CA CYS A 209 -7.56 6.19 15.44
C CYS A 209 -8.85 7.02 15.52
N ILE A 210 -8.74 8.36 15.55
CA ILE A 210 -9.89 9.27 15.58
C ILE A 210 -10.76 9.07 14.33
N VAL A 211 -10.14 8.99 13.16
CA VAL A 211 -10.86 8.81 11.89
C VAL A 211 -11.58 7.46 11.86
N ILE A 212 -10.93 6.39 12.31
CA ILE A 212 -11.54 5.06 12.42
C ILE A 212 -12.74 5.10 13.38
N ASP A 213 -12.64 5.82 14.50
CA ASP A 213 -13.75 5.96 15.44
C ASP A 213 -14.92 6.79 14.86
N GLN A 214 -14.61 7.85 14.10
CA GLN A 214 -15.62 8.65 13.40
C GLN A 214 -16.34 7.85 12.31
N LEU A 215 -15.61 7.04 11.54
CA LEU A 215 -16.16 6.17 10.50
C LEU A 215 -17.19 5.18 11.06
N LYS A 216 -16.95 4.64 12.27
CA LYS A 216 -17.91 3.75 12.96
C LYS A 216 -19.22 4.45 13.32
N LYS A 217 -19.17 5.76 13.60
CA LYS A 217 -20.30 6.55 14.12
C LYS A 217 -21.15 7.21 13.02
N THR A 218 -20.63 7.30 11.81
CA THR A 218 -21.26 8.07 10.73
C THR A 218 -22.26 7.24 9.94
N THR A 219 -23.54 7.60 9.97
CA THR A 219 -24.69 6.86 9.40
C THR A 219 -24.56 6.48 7.92
N ILE A 220 -23.89 7.30 7.12
CA ILE A 220 -23.63 7.03 5.69
C ILE A 220 -22.80 5.75 5.51
N TYR A 221 -21.90 5.45 6.45
CA TYR A 221 -21.05 4.27 6.43
C TYR A 221 -21.63 3.12 7.24
N VAL A 222 -22.69 3.34 8.04
CA VAL A 222 -23.27 2.30 8.90
C VAL A 222 -23.82 1.13 8.08
N SER A 223 -24.45 1.35 6.93
CA SER A 223 -24.92 0.25 6.05
C SER A 223 -23.76 -0.58 5.47
N PHE A 224 -22.63 0.07 5.19
CA PHE A 224 -21.42 -0.58 4.70
C PHE A 224 -20.70 -1.33 5.83
N PHE A 225 -20.52 -0.69 6.99
CA PHE A 225 -19.95 -1.32 8.18
C PHE A 225 -20.80 -2.50 8.67
N THR A 226 -22.13 -2.40 8.62
CA THR A 226 -23.01 -3.55 8.97
C THR A 226 -22.95 -4.68 7.94
N LYS A 227 -22.73 -4.39 6.66
CA LYS A 227 -22.58 -5.41 5.59
C LYS A 227 -21.29 -6.23 5.74
N TYR A 228 -20.16 -5.61 6.10
CA TYR A 228 -18.84 -6.29 6.09
C TYR A 228 -18.19 -6.52 7.46
N PHE A 229 -18.60 -5.77 8.50
CA PHE A 229 -17.98 -5.81 9.84
C PHE A 229 -18.91 -6.47 10.87
N SER A 230 -19.61 -7.53 10.47
CA SER A 230 -20.52 -8.25 11.38
C SER A 230 -19.78 -8.90 12.55
N THR A 231 -18.44 -9.04 12.48
CA THR A 231 -17.62 -9.55 13.57
C THR A 231 -16.21 -8.95 13.52
N ASN A 232 -15.72 -8.45 14.66
CA ASN A 232 -14.30 -8.17 14.95
C ASN A 232 -13.65 -6.92 14.34
N ILE A 233 -14.12 -5.72 14.72
CA ILE A 233 -13.15 -4.63 14.94
C ILE A 233 -12.45 -4.93 16.28
N LEU A 234 -11.41 -5.76 16.24
CA LEU A 234 -10.55 -5.98 17.40
C LEU A 234 -9.60 -4.79 17.54
N TYR A 235 -10.06 -3.79 18.28
CA TYR A 235 -9.13 -2.84 18.89
C TYR A 235 -8.39 -3.59 20.00
N GLN A 236 -7.25 -4.22 19.69
CA GLN A 236 -6.31 -4.65 20.71
C GLN A 236 -5.59 -3.41 21.23
N SER A 237 -6.31 -2.55 21.94
CA SER A 237 -5.69 -1.55 22.80
C SER A 237 -4.98 -2.28 23.93
N ASN A 238 -3.66 -2.39 23.79
CA ASN A 238 -2.80 -2.58 24.95
C ASN A 238 -2.17 -1.27 25.42
N ARG A 239 -2.69 -0.10 24.99
CA ARG A 239 -2.61 1.24 25.63
C ARG A 239 -2.94 2.31 24.60
N CYS A 240 -4.14 2.86 24.69
CA CYS A 240 -4.36 4.27 24.36
C CYS A 240 -5.41 4.81 25.35
N CYS A 241 -5.02 4.86 26.62
CA CYS A 241 -5.72 5.67 27.61
C CYS A 241 -5.30 7.11 27.36
N ILE A 242 -6.11 7.85 26.61
CA ILE A 242 -6.13 9.31 26.73
C ILE A 242 -6.90 9.58 28.03
N HIS A 243 -6.20 10.07 29.05
CA HIS A 243 -6.83 10.67 30.23
C HIS A 243 -7.43 12.02 29.84
#